data_AF-A0A381YY34-F1
#
_entry.id   AF-A0A381YY34-F1
#
_cell.length_a   1.000
_cell.length_b   1.000
_cell.length_c   1.000
_cell.angle_alpha   90.00
_cell.angle_beta   90.00
_cell.angle_gamma   90.00
#
_symmetry.space_group_name_H-M   'P 1'
#
loop_
_entity.id
_entity.type
_entity.pdbx_description
1 polymer ?
#
loop_
_entity_poly.entity_id
_entity_poly.type
_entity_poly.pdbx_seq_one_letter_code
_entity_poly.pdbx_strand_id
1 'polypeptide(L)'
;MIGALVFAHQPVMDMAPRWNGGYGFQVRYESFGSDRTIHEQNILSSYFQQTYWLEGVYTWHRAKRITFKLPYHMIERQDADLVAKAKSFGDLILAVPLKKYSNFKRRTQNFGFTPQIRIPLNEEITSASGYLGGGISLSYSSESFSFYQLYDVFGWMYNEKDPLLGLDINLGIHPYHDNNTNTGLFAMWDVTGRWQETSTRILTGPVFMTYRQNIMVRLDVKIPMVENGKKTQLSKGLFMNVGIGFVF
;
A
#
# COMPACT_ATOMS: atom_id res chain seq x y z
N MET A 1 -2.53 -15.36 -9.46
CA MET A 1 -1.41 -15.12 -8.51
C MET A 1 -1.79 -13.96 -7.60
N ILE A 2 -1.86 -14.15 -6.27
CA ILE A 2 -2.56 -13.25 -5.35
C ILE A 2 -1.56 -12.60 -4.38
N GLY A 3 -1.01 -11.45 -4.78
CA GLY A 3 -0.26 -10.58 -3.88
C GLY A 3 -1.15 -9.50 -3.27
N ALA A 4 -0.76 -9.00 -2.09
CA ALA A 4 -1.33 -7.80 -1.50
C ALA A 4 -1.30 -6.62 -2.49
N LEU A 5 -2.31 -5.76 -2.43
CA LEU A 5 -2.51 -4.71 -3.44
C LEU A 5 -1.62 -3.48 -3.18
N VAL A 6 -1.13 -3.34 -1.95
CA VAL A 6 -0.38 -2.18 -1.48
C VAL A 6 0.95 -2.62 -0.87
N PHE A 7 1.98 -2.73 -1.72
CA PHE A 7 3.36 -2.97 -1.28
C PHE A 7 4.17 -1.67 -1.14
N ALA A 8 3.81 -0.61 -1.87
CA ALA A 8 4.64 0.59 -2.02
C ALA A 8 4.39 1.70 -0.98
N HIS A 9 3.17 1.86 -0.46
CA HIS A 9 2.88 2.87 0.57
C HIS A 9 3.76 2.71 1.80
N GLN A 10 4.52 3.75 2.15
CA GLN A 10 5.43 3.78 3.29
C GLN A 10 4.66 3.89 4.62
N PRO A 11 5.20 3.33 5.72
CA PRO A 11 4.57 3.40 7.04
C PRO A 11 4.28 4.82 7.51
N VAL A 12 3.27 4.95 8.38
CA VAL A 12 2.71 6.23 8.86
C VAL A 12 2.12 7.06 7.71
N MET A 13 1.40 6.35 6.83
CA MET A 13 0.62 6.91 5.73
C MET A 13 1.43 7.77 4.75
N ASP A 14 2.70 7.44 4.49
CA ASP A 14 3.63 8.17 3.60
C ASP A 14 4.05 9.57 4.09
N MET A 15 3.56 10.02 5.24
CA MET A 15 3.65 11.42 5.65
C MET A 15 4.58 11.67 6.83
N ALA A 16 4.54 10.88 7.90
CA ALA A 16 5.29 11.19 9.12
C ALA A 16 6.16 10.00 9.58
N PRO A 17 7.00 10.14 10.62
CA PRO A 17 7.58 11.37 11.12
C PRO A 17 8.58 11.98 10.10
N ARG A 18 8.80 13.30 10.18
CA ARG A 18 9.73 14.03 9.28
C ARG A 18 10.89 14.72 10.02
N TRP A 19 11.05 14.51 11.32
CA TRP A 19 12.09 15.14 12.15
C TRP A 19 13.24 14.18 12.46
N ASN A 20 14.39 14.75 12.83
CA ASN A 20 15.58 14.00 13.22
C ASN A 20 15.30 13.22 14.51
N GLY A 21 15.61 11.92 14.52
CA GLY A 21 15.34 11.00 15.64
C GLY A 21 13.88 10.58 15.75
N GLY A 22 13.00 11.05 14.86
CA GLY A 22 11.59 10.72 14.91
C GLY A 22 11.31 9.28 14.51
N TYR A 23 10.41 8.63 15.23
CA TYR A 23 10.00 7.25 14.97
C TYR A 23 8.49 7.11 15.06
N GLY A 24 7.97 6.03 14.48
CA GLY A 24 6.55 5.78 14.53
C GLY A 24 6.22 4.36 14.12
N PHE A 25 5.01 3.96 14.46
CA PHE A 25 4.46 2.66 14.06
C PHE A 25 3.02 2.83 13.61
N GLN A 26 2.57 1.87 12.81
CA GLN A 26 1.25 1.85 12.24
C GLN A 26 0.70 0.42 12.26
N VAL A 27 -0.60 0.33 12.52
CA VAL A 27 -1.38 -0.88 12.28
C VAL A 27 -2.35 -0.58 11.15
N ARG A 28 -2.38 -1.45 10.15
CA ARG A 28 -3.24 -1.28 8.97
C ARG A 28 -3.96 -2.57 8.64
N TYR A 29 -5.27 -2.49 8.50
CA TYR A 29 -6.14 -3.55 8.05
C TYR A 29 -6.44 -3.36 6.56
N GLU A 30 -6.24 -4.41 5.78
CA GLU A 30 -6.54 -4.47 4.35
C GLU A 30 -7.50 -5.63 4.09
N SER A 31 -8.54 -5.40 3.30
CA SER A 31 -9.50 -6.42 2.89
C SER A 31 -9.82 -6.29 1.42
N PHE A 32 -9.77 -7.40 0.72
CA PHE A 32 -10.24 -7.51 -0.66
C PHE A 32 -10.67 -8.95 -0.95
N GLY A 33 -11.49 -9.11 -1.98
CA GLY A 33 -11.97 -10.41 -2.38
C GLY A 33 -13.21 -10.32 -3.25
N SER A 34 -13.48 -11.42 -3.95
CA SER A 34 -14.67 -11.55 -4.77
C SER A 34 -15.04 -13.02 -4.96
N ASP A 35 -16.32 -13.22 -5.20
CA ASP A 35 -16.98 -14.41 -5.73
C ASP A 35 -17.17 -14.33 -7.26
N ARG A 36 -16.76 -13.23 -7.90
CA ARG A 36 -16.89 -13.01 -9.34
C ARG A 36 -15.61 -13.36 -10.09
N THR A 37 -15.75 -13.96 -11.26
CA THR A 37 -14.63 -14.27 -12.15
C THR A 37 -14.42 -13.17 -13.19
N ILE A 38 -13.16 -12.92 -13.51
CA ILE A 38 -12.76 -12.10 -14.66
C ILE A 38 -12.91 -13.02 -15.88
N HIS A 39 -13.88 -12.68 -16.78
CA HIS A 39 -14.32 -13.43 -17.98
C HIS A 39 -15.50 -14.42 -17.81
N GLU A 40 -16.43 -14.16 -16.88
CA GLU A 40 -17.79 -14.75 -16.83
C GLU A 40 -17.86 -16.29 -17.03
N GLN A 41 -17.01 -17.02 -16.33
CA GLN A 41 -17.22 -18.45 -16.15
C GLN A 41 -17.84 -18.64 -14.76
N ASN A 42 -19.02 -19.28 -14.71
CA ASN A 42 -19.70 -19.70 -13.48
C ASN A 42 -18.85 -20.77 -12.78
N ILE A 43 -17.79 -20.32 -12.12
CA ILE A 43 -16.99 -21.14 -11.22
C ILE A 43 -17.55 -20.86 -9.84
N LEU A 44 -17.97 -21.91 -9.12
CA LEU A 44 -18.36 -21.83 -7.71
C LEU A 44 -17.11 -21.62 -6.84
N SER A 45 -16.38 -20.54 -7.09
CA SER A 45 -15.14 -20.23 -6.38
C SER A 45 -15.20 -18.83 -5.80
N SER A 46 -14.70 -18.66 -4.58
CA SER A 46 -14.57 -17.35 -3.95
C SER A 46 -13.21 -17.20 -3.29
N TYR A 47 -12.75 -15.96 -3.22
CA TYR A 47 -11.48 -15.63 -2.62
C TYR A 47 -11.63 -14.36 -1.79
N PHE A 48 -11.31 -14.46 -0.51
CA PHE A 48 -11.24 -13.32 0.39
C PHE A 48 -9.91 -13.32 1.12
N GLN A 49 -9.26 -12.16 1.14
CA GLN A 49 -8.04 -11.95 1.89
C GLN A 49 -8.19 -10.74 2.78
N GLN A 50 -7.92 -10.97 4.06
CA GLN A 50 -7.72 -9.95 5.05
C GLN A 50 -6.24 -9.93 5.41
N THR A 51 -5.67 -8.75 5.61
CA THR A 51 -4.27 -8.62 5.99
C THR A 51 -4.13 -7.52 7.04
N TYR A 52 -3.53 -7.88 8.16
CA TYR A 52 -3.10 -6.94 9.19
C TYR A 52 -1.63 -6.65 8.97
N TRP A 53 -1.29 -5.38 8.84
CA TRP A 53 0.06 -4.91 8.67
C TRP A 53 0.53 -4.27 9.96
N LEU A 54 1.66 -4.76 10.48
CA LEU A 54 2.46 -4.04 11.46
C LEU A 54 3.58 -3.34 10.72
N GLU A 55 3.61 -2.02 10.83
CA GLU A 55 4.53 -1.19 10.08
C GLU A 55 5.26 -0.24 11.03
N GLY A 56 6.51 0.07 10.72
CA GLY A 56 7.28 1.01 11.52
C GLY A 56 8.29 1.79 10.69
N VAL A 57 8.68 2.94 11.23
CA VAL A 57 9.58 3.88 10.58
C VAL A 57 10.50 4.52 11.61
N TYR A 58 11.75 4.70 11.21
CA TYR A 58 12.72 5.51 11.93
C TYR A 58 13.36 6.53 10.98
N THR A 59 13.49 7.77 11.45
CA THR A 59 13.96 8.91 10.67
C THR A 59 15.26 9.48 11.24
N TRP A 60 16.39 9.12 10.64
CA TRP A 60 17.67 9.78 10.95
C TRP A 60 17.68 11.23 10.47
N HIS A 61 17.08 11.48 9.31
CA HIS A 61 16.97 12.81 8.74
C HIS A 61 15.70 12.85 7.90
N ARG A 62 15.07 14.02 7.72
CA ARG A 62 13.83 14.13 6.92
C ARG A 62 13.91 13.48 5.53
N ALA A 63 15.13 13.39 5.00
CA ALA A 63 15.50 12.84 3.70
C ALA A 63 15.90 11.35 3.72
N LYS A 64 16.16 10.74 4.87
CA LYS A 64 16.69 9.38 5.00
C LYS A 64 15.95 8.64 6.11
N ARG A 65 15.22 7.61 5.74
CA ARG A 65 14.43 6.78 6.67
C ARG A 65 14.72 5.32 6.46
N ILE A 66 14.44 4.52 7.48
CA ILE A 66 14.26 3.08 7.35
C ILE A 66 12.85 2.74 7.76
N THR A 67 12.29 1.77 7.07
CA THR A 67 10.93 1.30 7.31
C THR A 67 10.92 -0.21 7.33
N PHE A 68 9.99 -0.77 8.11
CA PHE A 68 9.65 -2.17 8.02
C PHE A 68 8.14 -2.34 7.86
N LYS A 69 7.73 -3.43 7.21
CA LYS A 69 6.34 -3.86 7.13
C LYS A 69 6.28 -5.37 7.31
N LEU A 70 5.41 -5.80 8.21
CA LEU A 70 5.16 -7.21 8.50
C LEU A 70 3.67 -7.50 8.33
N PRO A 71 3.27 -8.21 7.27
CA PRO A 71 1.88 -8.61 7.07
C PRO A 71 1.56 -9.90 7.84
N TYR A 72 0.33 -9.97 8.34
CA TYR A 72 -0.32 -11.17 8.82
C TYR A 72 -1.57 -11.41 7.98
N HIS A 73 -1.56 -12.48 7.20
CA HIS A 73 -2.59 -12.83 6.23
C HIS A 73 -3.63 -13.76 6.85
N MET A 74 -4.90 -13.49 6.59
CA MET A 74 -6.01 -14.42 6.76
C MET A 74 -6.67 -14.59 5.41
N ILE A 75 -6.57 -15.80 4.84
CA ILE A 75 -7.03 -16.11 3.50
C ILE A 75 -8.13 -17.16 3.61
N GLU A 76 -9.26 -16.86 2.98
CA GLU A 76 -10.37 -17.76 2.80
C GLU A 76 -10.55 -18.04 1.31
N ARG A 77 -10.55 -19.32 0.97
CA ARG A 77 -10.81 -19.82 -0.39
C ARG A 77 -11.97 -20.78 -0.35
N GLN A 78 -12.91 -20.58 -1.25
CA GLN A 78 -13.93 -21.56 -1.54
C GLN A 78 -13.73 -22.07 -2.95
N ASP A 79 -13.79 -23.39 -3.12
CA ASP A 79 -13.84 -24.05 -4.42
C ASP A 79 -14.90 -25.15 -4.33
N ALA A 80 -16.03 -24.94 -5.02
CA ALA A 80 -17.26 -25.71 -4.85
C ALA A 80 -17.65 -25.84 -3.36
N ASP A 81 -17.58 -27.06 -2.82
CA ASP A 81 -17.97 -27.40 -1.44
C ASP A 81 -16.81 -27.33 -0.44
N LEU A 82 -15.57 -27.08 -0.91
CA LEU A 82 -14.39 -27.03 -0.05
C LEU A 82 -14.08 -25.59 0.36
N VAL A 83 -14.11 -25.33 1.67
CA VAL A 83 -13.68 -24.06 2.26
C VAL A 83 -12.32 -24.25 2.95
N ALA A 84 -11.29 -23.63 2.40
CA ALA A 84 -9.95 -23.60 2.99
C ALA A 84 -9.70 -22.25 3.66
N LYS A 85 -9.28 -22.29 4.93
CA LYS A 85 -8.89 -21.10 5.70
C LYS A 85 -7.43 -21.23 6.13
N ALA A 86 -6.62 -20.25 5.77
CA ALA A 86 -5.21 -20.20 6.11
C ALA A 86 -4.90 -18.90 6.84
N LYS A 87 -4.10 -18.99 7.91
CA LYS A 87 -3.58 -17.84 8.64
C LYS A 87 -2.07 -17.96 8.75
N SER A 88 -1.35 -16.92 8.36
CA SER A 88 0.12 -16.95 8.39
C SER A 88 0.71 -15.55 8.43
N PHE A 89 1.91 -15.45 9.01
CA PHE A 89 2.75 -14.29 8.74
C PHE A 89 3.20 -14.33 7.28
N GLY A 90 3.21 -13.18 6.63
CA GLY A 90 3.82 -13.04 5.31
C GLY A 90 5.28 -12.61 5.43
N ASP A 91 5.79 -12.07 4.32
CA ASP A 91 7.21 -11.76 4.20
C ASP A 91 7.53 -10.39 4.80
N LEU A 92 8.65 -10.30 5.53
CA LEU A 92 9.13 -9.04 6.08
C LEU A 92 9.63 -8.15 4.94
N ILE A 93 9.18 -6.90 4.91
CA ILE A 93 9.66 -5.91 3.94
C ILE A 93 10.46 -4.86 4.68
N LEU A 94 11.68 -4.61 4.22
CA LEU A 94 12.52 -3.51 4.67
C LEU A 94 12.73 -2.54 3.52
N ALA A 95 12.61 -1.25 3.77
CA ALA A 95 12.85 -0.23 2.75
C ALA A 95 13.61 0.96 3.32
N VAL A 96 14.38 1.63 2.44
CA VAL A 96 15.15 2.83 2.78
C VAL A 96 14.67 4.01 1.94
N PRO A 97 13.65 4.77 2.39
CA PRO A 97 13.20 5.94 1.65
C PRO A 97 14.23 7.06 1.66
N LEU A 98 14.65 7.48 0.46
CA LEU A 98 15.55 8.61 0.22
C LEU A 98 14.77 9.73 -0.47
N LYS A 99 14.59 10.88 0.19
CA LYS A 99 13.80 12.00 -0.33
C LYS A 99 14.63 13.27 -0.49
N LYS A 100 14.51 13.94 -1.64
CA LYS A 100 15.05 15.28 -1.90
C LYS A 100 13.92 16.29 -1.90
N TYR A 101 13.93 17.21 -0.95
CA TYR A 101 12.90 18.25 -0.79
C TYR A 101 13.28 19.54 -1.50
N SER A 102 12.28 20.27 -1.98
CA SER A 102 12.41 21.64 -2.45
C SER A 102 11.21 22.45 -1.95
N ASN A 103 11.50 23.53 -1.24
CA ASN A 103 10.48 24.42 -0.67
C ASN A 103 10.36 25.67 -1.53
N PHE A 104 9.13 25.99 -1.91
CA PHE A 104 8.75 27.23 -2.57
C PHE A 104 7.83 28.03 -1.65
N LYS A 105 7.58 29.30 -1.98
CA LYS A 105 6.78 30.21 -1.13
C LYS A 105 5.40 29.66 -0.72
N ARG A 106 4.75 28.87 -1.58
CA ARG A 106 3.37 28.36 -1.36
C ARG A 106 3.22 26.85 -1.57
N ARG A 107 4.32 26.13 -1.79
CA ARG A 107 4.31 24.68 -1.99
C ARG A 107 5.62 24.06 -1.56
N THR A 108 5.55 22.85 -1.04
CA THR A 108 6.71 21.97 -0.87
C THR A 108 6.57 20.83 -1.87
N GLN A 109 7.68 20.42 -2.46
CA GLN A 109 7.73 19.21 -3.28
C GLN A 109 8.89 18.32 -2.86
N ASN A 110 8.81 17.04 -3.20
CA ASN A 110 9.92 16.12 -3.07
C ASN A 110 9.94 15.10 -4.20
N PHE A 111 11.17 14.67 -4.51
CA PHE A 111 11.45 13.48 -5.29
C PHE A 111 11.96 12.40 -4.33
N GLY A 112 11.44 11.19 -4.46
CA GLY A 112 11.78 10.04 -3.63
C GLY A 112 12.36 8.90 -4.45
N PHE A 113 13.35 8.22 -3.89
CA PHE A 113 13.86 6.96 -4.35
C PHE A 113 13.88 5.99 -3.17
N THR A 114 13.22 4.84 -3.30
CA THR A 114 13.07 3.89 -2.21
C THR A 114 13.47 2.49 -2.66
N PRO A 115 14.72 2.06 -2.42
CA PRO A 115 15.09 0.66 -2.50
C PRO A 115 14.42 -0.12 -1.36
N GLN A 116 14.01 -1.34 -1.67
CA GLN A 116 13.31 -2.22 -0.74
C GLN A 116 13.65 -3.69 -0.99
N ILE A 117 13.63 -4.48 0.08
CA ILE A 117 13.84 -5.92 0.05
C ILE A 117 12.68 -6.59 0.77
N ARG A 118 12.25 -7.73 0.22
CA ARG A 118 11.23 -8.61 0.78
C ARG A 118 11.91 -9.91 1.16
N ILE A 119 11.83 -10.28 2.43
CA ILE A 119 12.50 -11.41 3.05
C ILE A 119 11.44 -12.43 3.50
N PRO A 120 11.45 -13.67 2.96
CA PRO A 120 10.51 -14.69 3.38
C PRO A 120 10.78 -15.12 4.82
N LEU A 121 9.72 -15.19 5.63
CA LEU A 121 9.80 -15.69 7.02
C LEU A 121 9.36 -17.15 7.15
N ASN A 122 8.62 -17.65 6.15
CA ASN A 122 8.17 -19.03 6.09
C ASN A 122 8.88 -19.75 4.94
N GLU A 123 9.12 -21.04 5.11
CA GLU A 123 9.70 -21.90 4.07
C GLU A 123 8.69 -22.26 2.98
N GLU A 124 7.41 -22.35 3.32
CA GLU A 124 6.35 -22.66 2.36
C GLU A 124 6.00 -21.45 1.49
N ILE A 125 6.14 -21.63 0.18
CA ILE A 125 5.66 -20.68 -0.82
C ILE A 125 4.15 -20.81 -0.93
N THR A 126 3.47 -19.77 -0.48
CA THR A 126 2.03 -19.62 -0.68
C THR A 126 1.76 -18.63 -1.80
N SER A 127 0.49 -18.47 -2.20
CA SER A 127 0.13 -17.42 -3.17
C SER A 127 0.52 -16.01 -2.71
N ALA A 128 0.62 -15.78 -1.40
CA ALA A 128 0.80 -14.47 -0.78
C ALA A 128 2.21 -14.23 -0.22
N SER A 129 2.91 -15.27 0.22
CA SER A 129 4.19 -15.24 0.98
C SER A 129 5.19 -16.29 0.51
N GLY A 130 6.44 -16.19 0.94
CA GLY A 130 7.53 -17.13 0.63
C GLY A 130 8.46 -16.67 -0.49
N TYR A 131 8.32 -15.44 -0.98
CA TYR A 131 9.11 -14.95 -2.10
C TYR A 131 10.19 -13.97 -1.63
N LEU A 132 11.45 -14.31 -1.88
CA LEU A 132 12.53 -13.35 -1.79
C LEU A 132 12.42 -12.39 -2.98
N GLY A 133 12.52 -11.08 -2.72
CA GLY A 133 12.43 -10.09 -3.79
C GLY A 133 13.12 -8.79 -3.48
N GLY A 134 13.59 -8.13 -4.53
CA GLY A 134 14.10 -6.77 -4.52
C GLY A 134 13.11 -5.84 -5.21
N GLY A 135 12.94 -4.64 -4.68
CA GLY A 135 12.08 -3.62 -5.26
C GLY A 135 12.71 -2.24 -5.23
N ILE A 136 12.23 -1.39 -6.13
CA ILE A 136 12.62 0.02 -6.22
C ILE A 136 11.37 0.85 -6.48
N SER A 137 11.26 1.99 -5.80
CA SER A 137 10.21 3.00 -5.98
C SER A 137 10.82 4.34 -6.40
N LEU A 138 10.16 5.03 -7.33
CA LEU A 138 10.44 6.40 -7.73
C LEU A 138 9.17 7.24 -7.56
N SER A 139 9.22 8.20 -6.64
CA SER A 139 8.07 9.04 -6.31
C SER A 139 8.33 10.52 -6.53
N TYR A 140 7.27 11.23 -6.88
CA TYR A 140 7.18 12.68 -6.84
C TYR A 140 5.94 13.06 -6.06
N SER A 141 6.08 13.98 -5.11
CA SER A 141 4.91 14.57 -4.44
C SER A 141 5.06 16.07 -4.28
N SER A 142 3.93 16.77 -4.33
CA SER A 142 3.84 18.19 -4.03
C SER A 142 2.64 18.47 -3.15
N GLU A 143 2.85 19.33 -2.18
CA GLU A 143 1.86 19.72 -1.18
C GLU A 143 1.85 21.25 -1.09
N SER A 144 0.66 21.83 -1.13
CA SER A 144 0.38 23.23 -0.88
C SER A 144 -0.65 23.34 0.24
N PHE A 145 -1.01 24.56 0.65
CA PHE A 145 -2.03 24.75 1.69
C PHE A 145 -3.38 24.09 1.39
N SER A 146 -3.73 23.92 0.10
CA SER A 146 -5.05 23.43 -0.31
C SER A 146 -5.00 22.15 -1.14
N PHE A 147 -3.86 21.81 -1.74
CA PHE A 147 -3.73 20.70 -2.69
C PHE A 147 -2.59 19.77 -2.33
N TYR A 148 -2.83 18.47 -2.53
CA TYR A 148 -1.86 17.40 -2.42
C TYR A 148 -1.84 16.59 -3.71
N GLN A 149 -0.64 16.25 -4.17
CA GLN A 149 -0.44 15.34 -5.29
C GLN A 149 0.75 14.42 -5.01
N LEU A 150 0.60 13.15 -5.36
CA LEU A 150 1.64 12.14 -5.31
C LEU A 150 1.53 11.23 -6.53
N TYR A 151 2.69 10.91 -7.09
CA TYR A 151 2.88 9.96 -8.18
C TYR A 151 4.03 9.05 -7.78
N ASP A 152 3.84 7.74 -7.82
CA ASP A 152 4.86 6.76 -7.49
C ASP A 152 4.83 5.63 -8.51
N VAL A 153 5.99 5.36 -9.12
CA VAL A 153 6.20 4.23 -10.03
C VAL A 153 7.18 3.30 -9.36
N PHE A 154 6.85 2.01 -9.29
CA PHE A 154 7.69 1.05 -8.59
C PHE A 154 7.73 -0.30 -9.29
N GLY A 155 8.85 -0.98 -9.11
CA GLY A 155 9.09 -2.31 -9.66
C GLY A 155 9.48 -3.29 -8.56
N TRP A 156 9.10 -4.56 -8.71
CA TRP A 156 9.60 -5.67 -7.93
C TRP A 156 10.06 -6.81 -8.82
N MET A 157 11.18 -7.41 -8.45
CA MET A 157 11.67 -8.67 -8.98
C MET A 157 11.69 -9.69 -7.86
N TYR A 158 11.36 -10.94 -8.19
CA TYR A 158 11.30 -12.06 -7.24
C TYR A 158 12.08 -13.25 -7.79
N ASN A 159 12.43 -14.19 -6.91
CA ASN A 159 13.05 -15.45 -7.29
C ASN A 159 12.12 -16.37 -8.12
N GLU A 160 10.88 -16.55 -7.66
CA GLU A 160 9.96 -17.58 -8.16
C GLU A 160 8.56 -17.01 -8.49
N LYS A 161 8.52 -15.71 -8.82
CA LYS A 161 7.27 -14.99 -9.09
C LYS A 161 7.47 -13.96 -10.20
N ASP A 162 6.44 -13.80 -11.03
CA ASP A 162 6.40 -12.76 -12.07
C ASP A 162 6.78 -11.39 -11.49
N PRO A 163 7.62 -10.61 -12.19
CA PRO A 163 7.91 -9.25 -11.79
C PRO A 163 6.63 -8.42 -11.74
N LEU A 164 6.62 -7.42 -10.87
CA LEU A 164 5.49 -6.51 -10.68
C LEU A 164 5.93 -5.10 -11.02
N LEU A 165 5.22 -4.45 -11.94
CA LEU A 165 5.27 -3.01 -12.14
C LEU A 165 4.02 -2.39 -11.50
N GLY A 166 4.21 -1.31 -10.76
CA GLY A 166 3.16 -0.60 -10.06
C GLY A 166 3.21 0.90 -10.32
N LEU A 167 2.03 1.50 -10.30
CA LEU A 167 1.80 2.94 -10.38
C LEU A 167 0.79 3.30 -9.29
N ASP A 168 1.12 4.26 -8.43
CA ASP A 168 0.21 4.85 -7.45
C ASP A 168 0.12 6.36 -7.70
N ILE A 169 -1.11 6.87 -7.83
CA ILE A 169 -1.40 8.29 -8.00
C ILE A 169 -2.40 8.70 -6.92
N ASN A 170 -2.07 9.72 -6.14
CA ASN A 170 -2.97 10.32 -5.16
C ASN A 170 -3.12 11.80 -5.46
N LEU A 171 -4.34 12.25 -5.75
CA LEU A 171 -4.65 13.66 -5.98
C LEU A 171 -5.72 14.08 -5.00
N GLY A 172 -5.53 15.20 -4.32
CA GLY A 172 -6.54 15.64 -3.37
C GLY A 172 -6.37 17.05 -2.88
N ILE A 173 -7.24 17.35 -1.94
CA ILE A 173 -7.33 18.62 -1.26
C ILE A 173 -7.07 18.44 0.23
N HIS A 174 -6.73 19.54 0.88
CA HIS A 174 -6.59 19.64 2.33
C HIS A 174 -7.69 20.58 2.84
N PRO A 175 -8.93 20.08 3.06
CA PRO A 175 -10.08 20.93 3.38
C PRO A 175 -9.92 21.64 4.72
N TYR A 176 -9.16 21.05 5.64
CA TYR A 176 -8.97 21.56 6.98
C TYR A 176 -7.55 21.35 7.45
N HIS A 177 -6.98 22.41 8.02
CA HIS A 177 -5.66 22.41 8.62
C HIS A 177 -5.59 23.45 9.74
N ASP A 178 -5.21 23.03 10.93
CA ASP A 178 -4.92 23.90 12.05
C ASP A 178 -3.53 23.60 12.61
N ASN A 179 -2.63 24.57 12.44
CA ASN A 179 -1.26 24.51 12.94
C ASN A 179 -1.17 24.56 14.47
N ASN A 180 -2.12 25.21 15.16
CA ASN A 180 -2.06 25.37 16.61
C ASN A 180 -2.35 24.04 17.31
N THR A 181 -3.33 23.30 16.80
CA THR A 181 -3.72 21.99 17.34
C THR A 181 -3.02 20.82 16.63
N ASN A 182 -2.25 21.10 15.57
CA ASN A 182 -1.69 20.12 14.64
C ASN A 182 -2.75 19.11 14.19
N THR A 183 -3.89 19.63 13.73
CA THR A 183 -5.01 18.84 13.20
C THR A 183 -5.23 19.12 11.73
N GLY A 184 -5.69 18.12 11.00
CA GLY A 184 -6.04 18.31 9.61
C GLY A 184 -6.69 17.10 8.98
N LEU A 185 -7.24 17.32 7.80
CA LEU A 185 -7.95 16.34 6.99
C LEU A 185 -7.47 16.47 5.54
N PHE A 186 -7.11 15.35 4.93
CA PHE A 186 -6.92 15.21 3.50
C PHE A 186 -8.09 14.40 2.93
N ALA A 187 -8.64 14.91 1.84
CA ALA A 187 -9.59 14.20 0.99
C ALA A 187 -8.94 14.03 -0.37
N MET A 188 -8.66 12.78 -0.74
CA MET A 188 -7.90 12.41 -1.92
C MET A 188 -8.67 11.40 -2.76
N TRP A 189 -8.31 11.33 -4.02
CA TRP A 189 -8.69 10.29 -4.95
C TRP A 189 -7.43 9.52 -5.34
N ASP A 190 -7.47 8.21 -5.17
CA ASP A 190 -6.36 7.31 -5.46
C ASP A 190 -6.62 6.54 -6.75
N VAL A 191 -5.57 6.39 -7.56
CA VAL A 191 -5.50 5.45 -8.67
C VAL A 191 -4.31 4.53 -8.43
N THR A 192 -4.58 3.23 -8.37
CA THR A 192 -3.59 2.18 -8.14
C THR A 192 -3.57 1.26 -9.35
N GLY A 193 -2.49 1.32 -10.14
CA GLY A 193 -2.21 0.44 -11.27
C GLY A 193 -1.20 -0.64 -10.92
N ARG A 194 -1.46 -1.88 -11.31
CA ARG A 194 -0.56 -3.02 -11.14
C ARG A 194 -0.50 -3.81 -12.44
N TRP A 195 0.70 -4.06 -12.91
CA TRP A 195 0.96 -4.85 -14.11
C TRP A 195 1.94 -5.98 -13.79
N GLN A 196 1.55 -7.18 -14.21
CA GLN A 196 2.36 -8.38 -14.21
C GLN A 196 2.11 -9.05 -15.56
N GLU A 197 3.02 -9.92 -16.01
CA GLU A 197 2.83 -10.61 -17.30
C GLU A 197 1.52 -11.39 -17.37
N THR A 198 1.03 -11.90 -16.24
CA THR A 198 -0.18 -12.70 -16.14
C THR A 198 -1.45 -11.91 -15.87
N SER A 199 -1.35 -10.67 -15.35
CA SER A 199 -2.53 -9.87 -15.02
C SER A 199 -2.26 -8.36 -14.95
N THR A 200 -3.26 -7.57 -15.31
CA THR A 200 -3.26 -6.11 -15.15
C THR A 200 -4.46 -5.70 -14.34
N ARG A 201 -4.27 -4.80 -13.37
CA ARG A 201 -5.35 -4.28 -12.53
C ARG A 201 -5.21 -2.78 -12.33
N ILE A 202 -6.32 -2.07 -12.41
CA ILE A 202 -6.43 -0.66 -12.05
C ILE A 202 -7.58 -0.55 -11.06
N LEU A 203 -7.25 -0.13 -9.84
CA LEU A 203 -8.20 0.21 -8.80
C LEU A 203 -8.25 1.73 -8.65
N THR A 204 -9.41 2.27 -8.30
CA THR A 204 -9.51 3.69 -7.98
C THR A 204 -10.58 3.95 -6.93
N GLY A 205 -10.43 5.02 -6.17
CA GLY A 205 -11.49 5.45 -5.26
C GLY A 205 -11.02 6.47 -4.23
N PRO A 206 -11.93 6.87 -3.33
CA PRO A 206 -11.64 7.89 -2.33
C PRO A 206 -10.66 7.41 -1.26
N VAL A 207 -9.85 8.35 -0.78
CA VAL A 207 -8.98 8.23 0.38
C VAL A 207 -9.22 9.40 1.31
N PHE A 208 -9.43 9.09 2.59
CA PHE A 208 -9.52 10.09 3.65
C PHE A 208 -8.38 9.86 4.63
N MET A 209 -7.64 10.92 4.94
CA MET A 209 -6.60 10.87 5.97
C MET A 209 -6.80 12.03 6.94
N THR A 210 -7.01 11.71 8.22
CA THR A 210 -7.08 12.71 9.28
C THR A 210 -5.88 12.56 10.20
N TYR A 211 -5.42 13.65 10.77
CA TYR A 211 -4.39 13.63 11.81
C TYR A 211 -4.72 14.59 12.93
N ARG A 212 -4.25 14.23 14.13
CA ARG A 212 -4.32 15.06 15.33
C ARG A 212 -3.08 14.79 16.14
N GLN A 213 -2.25 15.81 16.30
CA GLN A 213 -0.98 15.73 17.03
C GLN A 213 -0.11 14.58 16.48
N ASN A 214 0.03 13.52 17.26
CA ASN A 214 0.90 12.39 16.99
C ASN A 214 0.16 11.19 16.41
N ILE A 215 -1.14 11.32 16.13
CA ILE A 215 -1.98 10.23 15.65
C ILE A 215 -2.46 10.56 14.24
N MET A 216 -2.37 9.57 13.35
CA MET A 216 -2.87 9.65 11.97
C MET A 216 -3.80 8.47 11.70
N VAL A 217 -4.90 8.72 11.00
CA VAL A 217 -5.85 7.69 10.57
C VAL A 217 -6.07 7.84 9.07
N ARG A 218 -6.06 6.73 8.34
CA ARG A 218 -6.30 6.68 6.90
C ARG A 218 -7.36 5.63 6.58
N LEU A 219 -8.26 5.98 5.66
CA LEU A 219 -9.28 5.11 5.10
C LEU A 219 -9.18 5.19 3.57
N ASP A 220 -8.95 4.06 2.92
CA ASP A 220 -9.02 3.93 1.46
C ASP A 220 -10.14 2.96 1.09
N VAL A 221 -10.97 3.38 0.16
CA VAL A 221 -11.97 2.51 -0.47
C VAL A 221 -11.73 2.57 -1.97
N LYS A 222 -11.37 1.44 -2.59
CA LYS A 222 -11.06 1.40 -4.02
C LYS A 222 -11.90 0.33 -4.70
N ILE A 223 -12.39 0.67 -5.89
CA ILE A 223 -13.14 -0.23 -6.75
C ILE A 223 -12.31 -0.57 -7.99
N PRO A 224 -12.41 -1.81 -8.50
CA PRO A 224 -11.72 -2.22 -9.71
C PRO A 224 -12.38 -1.54 -10.93
N MET A 225 -11.57 -0.81 -11.70
CA MET A 225 -11.97 -0.22 -12.97
C MET A 225 -11.56 -1.09 -14.15
N VAL A 226 -10.37 -1.67 -14.07
CA VAL A 226 -9.83 -2.58 -15.07
C VAL A 226 -9.25 -3.79 -14.35
N GLU A 227 -9.70 -4.98 -14.73
CA GLU A 227 -9.08 -6.23 -14.30
C GLU A 227 -8.98 -7.18 -15.49
N ASN A 228 -7.75 -7.45 -15.92
CA ASN A 228 -7.45 -8.35 -17.01
C ASN A 228 -6.53 -9.46 -16.51
N GLY A 229 -6.75 -10.68 -17.01
CA GLY A 229 -5.90 -11.83 -16.74
C GLY A 229 -5.72 -12.67 -17.99
N LYS A 230 -4.53 -13.25 -18.19
CA LYS A 230 -4.30 -14.23 -19.27
C LYS A 230 -5.09 -15.54 -19.09
N LYS A 231 -5.59 -15.79 -17.87
CA LYS A 231 -6.40 -16.95 -17.49
C LYS A 231 -7.59 -16.48 -16.66
N THR A 232 -8.67 -17.26 -16.64
CA THR A 232 -9.79 -17.04 -15.72
C THR A 232 -9.26 -16.99 -14.29
N GLN A 233 -9.57 -15.90 -13.59
CA GLN A 233 -9.15 -15.67 -12.22
C GLN A 233 -10.24 -14.86 -11.51
N LEU A 234 -10.28 -14.95 -10.18
CA LEU A 234 -11.23 -14.18 -9.39
C LEU A 234 -10.88 -12.70 -9.42
N SER A 235 -11.92 -11.87 -9.54
CA SER A 235 -11.84 -10.42 -9.33
C SER A 235 -11.32 -10.14 -7.91
N LYS A 236 -10.63 -9.01 -7.75
CA LYS A 236 -10.26 -8.52 -6.42
C LYS A 236 -11.43 -7.88 -5.69
N GLY A 237 -12.50 -7.55 -6.40
CA GLY A 237 -13.68 -6.91 -5.83
C GLY A 237 -13.35 -5.59 -5.14
N LEU A 238 -14.20 -5.20 -4.19
CA LEU A 238 -14.01 -3.99 -3.40
C LEU A 238 -12.76 -4.13 -2.52
N PHE A 239 -11.87 -3.15 -2.64
CA PHE A 239 -10.71 -3.00 -1.78
C PHE A 239 -11.01 -2.01 -0.66
N MET A 240 -10.75 -2.41 0.58
CA MET A 240 -10.83 -1.56 1.75
C MET A 240 -9.52 -1.58 2.52
N ASN A 241 -9.10 -0.42 2.98
CA ASN A 241 -7.92 -0.27 3.81
C ASN A 241 -8.18 0.76 4.91
N VAL A 242 -7.91 0.39 6.15
CA VAL A 242 -8.00 1.27 7.30
C VAL A 242 -6.71 1.15 8.08
N GLY A 243 -6.09 2.26 8.44
CA GLY A 243 -4.95 2.21 9.33
C GLY A 243 -4.88 3.37 10.30
N ILE A 244 -4.18 3.11 11.40
CA ILE A 244 -3.88 4.08 12.44
C ILE A 244 -2.38 4.06 12.71
N GLY A 245 -1.78 5.25 12.75
CA GLY A 245 -0.36 5.45 12.98
C GLY A 245 -0.10 6.38 14.16
N PHE A 246 1.00 6.13 14.86
CA PHE A 246 1.49 6.89 15.99
C PHE A 246 2.92 7.34 15.72
N VAL A 247 3.25 8.60 16.02
CA VAL A 247 4.59 9.17 15.83
C VAL A 247 5.13 9.83 17.09
N PHE A 248 6.45 9.77 17.26
CA PHE A 248 7.21 10.25 18.42
C PHE A 248 8.51 10.91 17.97
#